data_AF-A0A1G2RCQ9-F1
#
_entry.id   AF-A0A1G2RCQ9-F1
#
_cell.length_a   1.000
_cell.length_b   1.000
_cell.length_c   1.000
_cell.angle_alpha   90.00
_cell.angle_beta   90.00
_cell.angle_gamma   90.00
#
_symmetry.space_group_name_H-M   'P 1'
#
loop_
_entity.id
_entity.type
_entity.pdbx_description
1 polymer ?
#
loop_
_entity_poly.entity_id
_entity_poly.type
_entity_poly.pdbx_seq_one_letter_code
_entity_poly.pdbx_strand_id
1 'polypeptide(L)'
;MEHDMEQEKNLVQKISLLKDIQPKSNWVLYVKTRILADYERIYADAGVGHESLIGQTLLRQGFGGRVGHLVSYLRYLEKPAFVLSAMTFLVLGGVGYQVSQNSLPGDALYSLRSAIERATMGSDPLASLEIAQRRLEDLKKVVEGNKVRNLSSATQEFNQSVETATKGFLALVENEPKKALQVSRELVQLQRGKTEIEQTLGASLGEEENSELQNATRILVEMEFADLTTRTLSAEQEELFKQAVSAYKEQRYEQALEYVWLIANNAD
;
A
#
# COMPACT_ATOMS: atom_id res chain seq x y z
N MET A 1 -34.03 -31.94 -32.15
CA MET A 1 -34.63 -30.58 -32.13
C MET A 1 -35.91 -30.54 -31.30
N GLU A 2 -36.90 -31.40 -31.56
CA GLU A 2 -38.16 -31.37 -30.77
C GLU A 2 -37.98 -31.90 -29.33
N HIS A 3 -37.13 -32.91 -29.14
CA HIS A 3 -36.78 -33.48 -27.83
C HIS A 3 -36.01 -32.52 -26.90
N ASP A 4 -35.20 -31.61 -27.45
CA ASP A 4 -34.38 -30.68 -26.66
C ASP A 4 -35.23 -29.51 -26.10
N MET A 5 -36.21 -29.04 -26.88
CA MET A 5 -37.13 -27.99 -26.43
C MET A 5 -38.04 -28.45 -25.28
N GLU A 6 -38.35 -29.75 -25.21
CA GLU A 6 -39.18 -30.30 -24.14
C GLU A 6 -38.38 -30.42 -22.82
N GLN A 7 -37.08 -30.72 -22.89
CA GLN A 7 -36.19 -30.71 -21.74
C GLN A 7 -35.97 -29.31 -21.18
N GLU A 8 -35.80 -28.31 -22.04
CA GLU A 8 -35.61 -26.92 -21.64
C GLU A 8 -36.84 -26.36 -20.91
N LYS A 9 -38.04 -26.64 -21.42
CA LYS A 9 -39.30 -26.29 -20.76
C LYS A 9 -39.43 -26.96 -19.40
N ASN A 10 -39.02 -28.22 -19.28
CA ASN A 10 -39.05 -28.95 -18.00
C ASN A 10 -38.09 -28.35 -16.96
N LEU A 11 -36.90 -27.92 -17.39
CA LEU A 11 -35.90 -27.25 -16.53
C LEU A 11 -36.39 -25.89 -16.03
N VAL A 12 -36.96 -25.07 -16.91
CA VAL A 12 -37.51 -23.76 -16.53
C VAL A 12 -38.64 -23.91 -15.50
N GLN A 13 -39.49 -24.92 -15.68
CA GLN A 13 -40.58 -25.20 -14.74
C GLN A 13 -40.07 -25.67 -13.37
N LYS A 14 -39.03 -26.51 -13.34
CA LYS A 14 -38.37 -26.96 -12.10
C LYS A 14 -37.65 -25.82 -11.37
N ILE A 15 -36.99 -24.92 -12.10
CA ILE A 15 -36.32 -23.74 -11.50
C ILE A 15 -37.35 -22.75 -10.96
N SER A 16 -38.50 -22.60 -11.62
CA SER A 16 -39.60 -21.77 -11.11
C SER A 16 -40.14 -22.30 -9.78
N LEU A 17 -40.28 -23.62 -9.63
CA LEU A 17 -40.71 -24.25 -8.37
C LEU A 17 -39.72 -24.05 -7.22
N LEU A 18 -38.42 -23.92 -7.52
CA LEU A 18 -37.38 -23.71 -6.49
C LEU A 18 -37.39 -22.29 -5.91
N LYS A 19 -37.88 -21.29 -6.64
CA LYS A 19 -37.95 -19.89 -6.17
C LYS A 19 -38.92 -19.69 -5.01
N ASP A 20 -39.94 -20.54 -4.91
CA ASP A 20 -40.97 -20.46 -3.86
C ASP A 20 -40.64 -21.29 -2.62
N ILE A 21 -39.52 -22.05 -2.64
CA ILE A 21 -39.07 -22.81 -1.48
C ILE A 21 -38.39 -21.86 -0.50
N GLN A 22 -39.15 -21.43 0.51
CA GLN A 22 -38.61 -20.76 1.68
C GLN A 22 -37.54 -21.67 2.34
N PRO A 23 -36.33 -21.16 2.64
CA PRO A 23 -35.32 -21.95 3.32
C PRO A 23 -35.89 -22.40 4.66
N LYS A 24 -35.73 -23.69 4.98
CA LYS A 24 -36.28 -24.23 6.22
C LYS A 24 -35.71 -23.43 7.40
N SER A 25 -36.60 -22.90 8.25
CA SER A 25 -36.25 -22.00 9.35
C SER A 25 -35.14 -22.57 10.25
N ASN A 26 -35.14 -23.89 10.45
CA ASN A 26 -34.08 -24.59 11.20
C ASN A 26 -32.70 -24.53 10.53
N TRP A 27 -32.59 -24.52 9.21
CA TRP A 27 -31.32 -24.34 8.50
C TRP A 27 -30.82 -22.90 8.63
N VAL A 28 -31.70 -21.89 8.52
CA VAL A 28 -31.33 -20.48 8.73
C VAL A 28 -30.90 -20.22 10.17
N LEU A 29 -31.64 -20.77 11.14
CA LEU A 29 -31.27 -20.73 12.56
C LEU A 29 -29.94 -21.44 12.82
N TYR A 30 -29.72 -22.61 12.22
CA TYR A 30 -28.46 -23.36 12.32
C TYR A 30 -27.29 -22.58 11.75
N VAL A 31 -27.43 -21.99 10.56
CA VAL A 31 -26.37 -21.17 9.94
C VAL A 31 -26.11 -19.91 10.75
N LYS A 32 -27.16 -19.23 11.23
CA LYS A 32 -27.02 -18.03 12.08
C LYS A 32 -26.35 -18.37 13.42
N THR A 33 -26.73 -19.47 14.05
CA THR A 33 -26.07 -19.93 15.29
C THR A 33 -24.64 -20.38 15.04
N ARG A 34 -24.32 -21.03 13.91
CA ARG A 34 -22.93 -21.44 13.59
C ARG A 34 -22.03 -20.25 13.30
N ILE A 35 -22.50 -19.28 12.50
CA ILE A 35 -21.73 -18.07 12.17
C ILE A 35 -21.53 -17.19 13.42
N LEU A 36 -22.55 -17.06 14.27
CA LEU A 36 -22.44 -16.29 15.51
C LEU A 36 -21.63 -17.03 16.59
N ALA A 37 -21.71 -18.37 16.65
CA ALA A 37 -20.87 -19.15 17.55
C ALA A 37 -19.39 -19.17 17.10
N ASP A 38 -19.12 -19.13 15.80
CA ASP A 38 -17.76 -18.95 15.28
C ASP A 38 -17.24 -17.53 15.57
N TYR A 39 -18.10 -16.51 15.57
CA TYR A 39 -17.76 -15.17 16.06
C TYR A 39 -17.35 -15.23 17.54
N GLU A 40 -18.16 -15.84 18.42
CA GLU A 40 -17.83 -15.97 19.85
C GLU A 40 -16.58 -16.83 20.12
N ARG A 41 -16.31 -17.87 19.32
CA ARG A 41 -15.08 -18.67 19.42
C ARG A 41 -13.82 -17.88 19.08
N ILE A 42 -13.89 -16.98 18.10
CA ILE A 42 -12.79 -16.10 17.72
C ILE A 42 -12.45 -15.11 18.86
N TYR A 43 -13.40 -14.79 19.75
CA TYR A 43 -13.16 -13.96 20.95
C TYR A 43 -12.85 -14.77 22.22
N ALA A 44 -13.28 -16.04 22.31
CA ALA A 44 -12.97 -16.91 23.43
C ALA A 44 -11.49 -17.36 23.44
N ASP A 45 -10.87 -17.52 22.26
CA ASP A 45 -9.42 -17.80 22.13
C ASP A 45 -8.55 -16.55 22.41
N ALA A 46 -9.17 -15.37 22.53
CA ALA A 46 -8.53 -14.11 22.94
C ALA A 46 -8.57 -13.87 24.46
N GLY A 47 -8.95 -14.87 25.28
CA GLY A 47 -8.77 -14.83 26.74
C GLY A 47 -9.65 -13.81 27.49
N VAL A 48 -10.85 -13.50 27.01
CA VAL A 48 -11.75 -12.58 27.73
C VAL A 48 -12.83 -13.36 28.47
N GLY A 49 -12.56 -13.60 29.75
CA GLY A 49 -13.46 -14.25 30.69
C GLY A 49 -14.80 -13.53 30.83
N HIS A 50 -15.84 -14.34 30.88
CA HIS A 50 -17.22 -13.94 31.05
C HIS A 50 -17.52 -13.78 32.54
N GLU A 51 -17.55 -12.55 33.07
CA GLU A 51 -18.40 -12.24 34.21
C GLU A 51 -19.08 -10.89 34.05
N SER A 52 -20.37 -10.93 34.31
CA SER A 52 -21.34 -9.86 34.19
C SER A 52 -21.08 -8.74 35.18
N LEU A 53 -21.10 -7.50 34.69
CA LEU A 53 -21.81 -6.39 35.35
C LEU A 53 -21.91 -5.23 34.35
N ILE A 54 -23.02 -5.32 33.61
CA ILE A 54 -23.79 -4.23 33.01
C ILE A 54 -23.31 -2.83 33.46
N GLY A 55 -22.61 -2.13 32.58
CA GLY A 55 -23.29 -1.01 31.93
C GLY A 55 -22.64 0.38 31.90
N GLN A 56 -21.54 0.71 32.59
CA GLN A 56 -21.25 2.16 32.75
C GLN A 56 -19.82 2.70 32.63
N THR A 57 -18.76 1.93 32.33
CA THR A 57 -17.40 2.51 32.52
C THR A 57 -16.38 2.34 31.41
N LEU A 58 -16.73 1.71 30.28
CA LEU A 58 -15.80 1.56 29.13
C LEU A 58 -16.27 2.28 27.85
N LEU A 59 -17.23 3.20 27.97
CA LEU A 59 -17.54 4.19 26.93
C LEU A 59 -16.87 5.52 27.24
N ARG A 60 -15.53 5.55 27.37
CA ARG A 60 -14.85 6.85 27.46
C ARG A 60 -13.73 7.13 26.47
N GLN A 61 -12.89 6.21 26.00
CA GLN A 61 -11.76 6.65 25.14
C GLN A 61 -11.22 5.69 24.05
N GLY A 62 -11.97 4.67 23.60
CA GLY A 62 -11.46 3.83 22.51
C GLY A 62 -12.56 3.19 21.68
N PHE A 63 -12.54 3.46 20.37
CA PHE A 63 -13.28 2.78 19.29
C PHE A 63 -14.84 2.75 19.31
N GLY A 64 -15.51 2.75 20.46
CA GLY A 64 -16.98 2.67 20.54
C GLY A 64 -17.73 3.91 20.01
N GLY A 65 -17.12 5.09 20.10
CA GLY A 65 -17.70 6.35 19.59
C GLY A 65 -17.79 6.42 18.06
N ARG A 66 -16.98 5.65 17.33
CA ARG A 66 -17.02 5.62 15.86
C ARG A 66 -17.97 4.55 15.31
N VAL A 67 -18.25 3.49 16.05
CA VAL A 67 -19.21 2.44 15.64
C VAL A 67 -20.66 2.83 15.96
N GLY A 68 -20.90 3.62 17.01
CA GLY A 68 -22.24 4.13 17.36
C GLY A 68 -22.91 4.97 16.26
N HIS A 69 -22.13 5.67 15.43
CA HIS A 69 -22.64 6.44 14.28
C HIS A 69 -22.92 5.59 13.04
N LEU A 70 -22.35 4.39 12.91
CA LEU A 70 -22.66 3.47 11.80
C LEU A 70 -23.96 2.69 12.07
N VAL A 71 -24.24 2.37 13.33
CA VAL A 71 -25.48 1.66 13.72
C VAL A 71 -26.73 2.55 13.55
N SER A 72 -26.60 3.87 13.71
CA SER A 72 -27.71 4.79 13.43
C SER A 72 -28.03 4.92 11.93
N TYR A 73 -27.03 4.77 11.04
CA TYR A 73 -27.24 4.68 9.59
C TYR A 73 -27.95 3.39 9.18
N LEU A 74 -27.67 2.27 9.85
CA LEU A 74 -28.32 0.98 9.59
C LEU A 74 -29.82 0.99 9.94
N ARG A 75 -30.28 1.88 10.83
CA ARG A 75 -31.70 2.03 11.16
C ARG A 75 -32.53 2.67 10.04
N TYR A 76 -31.90 3.45 9.15
CA TYR A 76 -32.55 3.97 7.94
C TYR A 76 -32.74 2.91 6.84
N LEU A 77 -32.09 1.75 6.97
CA LEU A 77 -32.25 0.59 6.09
C LEU A 77 -33.49 -0.27 6.45
N GLU A 78 -34.32 0.14 7.41
CA GLU A 78 -35.61 -0.53 7.67
C GLU A 78 -36.58 -0.43 6.47
N LYS A 79 -36.33 0.47 5.52
CA LYS A 79 -37.08 0.52 4.26
C LYS A 79 -36.37 -0.34 3.20
N PRO A 80 -37.05 -1.34 2.62
CA PRO A 80 -36.44 -2.28 1.65
C PRO A 80 -35.84 -1.58 0.41
N ALA A 81 -36.31 -0.38 0.07
CA ALA A 81 -35.78 0.42 -1.03
C ALA A 81 -34.31 0.86 -0.84
N PHE A 82 -33.86 1.08 0.40
CA PHE A 82 -32.48 1.50 0.68
C PHE A 82 -31.55 0.32 0.94
N VAL A 83 -32.07 -0.84 1.39
CA VAL A 83 -31.29 -2.08 1.56
C VAL A 83 -30.68 -2.54 0.25
N LEU A 84 -31.45 -2.54 -0.83
CA LEU A 84 -30.97 -2.93 -2.16
C LEU A 84 -29.88 -1.98 -2.66
N SER A 85 -30.06 -0.68 -2.46
CA SER A 85 -29.07 0.33 -2.85
C SER A 85 -27.79 0.20 -2.02
N ALA A 86 -27.89 0.08 -0.70
CA ALA A 86 -26.75 -0.12 0.19
C ALA A 86 -26.02 -1.44 -0.07
N MET A 87 -26.75 -2.53 -0.36
CA MET A 87 -26.16 -3.81 -0.76
C MET A 87 -25.47 -3.72 -2.12
N THR A 88 -26.08 -3.00 -3.08
CA THR A 88 -25.45 -2.75 -4.38
C THR A 88 -24.16 -1.95 -4.22
N PHE A 89 -24.16 -0.91 -3.38
CA PHE A 89 -22.94 -0.16 -3.05
C PHE A 89 -21.90 -1.00 -2.30
N LEU A 90 -22.31 -1.90 -1.39
CA LEU A 90 -21.37 -2.78 -0.68
C LEU A 90 -20.77 -3.84 -1.61
N VAL A 91 -21.58 -4.44 -2.49
CA VAL A 91 -21.10 -5.45 -3.44
C VAL A 91 -20.24 -4.79 -4.51
N LEU A 92 -20.70 -3.70 -5.14
CA LEU A 92 -19.92 -2.97 -6.15
C LEU A 92 -18.70 -2.29 -5.53
N GLY A 93 -18.80 -1.77 -4.32
CA GLY A 93 -17.69 -1.14 -3.59
C GLY A 93 -16.64 -2.15 -3.13
N GLY A 94 -17.05 -3.29 -2.58
CA GLY A 94 -16.15 -4.35 -2.14
C GLY A 94 -15.45 -5.05 -3.29
N VAL A 95 -16.18 -5.43 -4.34
CA VAL A 95 -15.61 -6.01 -5.56
C VAL A 95 -14.76 -4.97 -6.30
N GLY A 96 -15.24 -3.74 -6.43
CA GLY A 96 -14.50 -2.65 -7.06
C GLY A 96 -13.17 -2.35 -6.35
N TYR A 97 -13.14 -2.42 -5.01
CA TYR A 97 -11.91 -2.28 -4.23
C TYR A 97 -10.93 -3.43 -4.45
N GLN A 98 -11.40 -4.68 -4.46
CA GLN A 98 -10.51 -5.83 -4.71
C GLN A 98 -9.93 -5.81 -6.12
N VAL A 99 -10.73 -5.47 -7.13
CA VAL A 99 -10.26 -5.39 -8.51
C VAL A 99 -9.33 -4.19 -8.71
N SER A 100 -9.57 -3.07 -8.02
CA SER A 100 -8.68 -1.91 -8.11
C SER A 100 -7.29 -2.19 -7.52
N GLN A 101 -7.17 -3.00 -6.45
CA GLN A 101 -5.86 -3.32 -5.87
C GLN A 101 -4.88 -3.99 -6.86
N ASN A 102 -5.38 -4.75 -7.83
CA ASN A 102 -4.56 -5.40 -8.86
C ASN A 102 -4.44 -4.59 -10.16
N SER A 103 -5.04 -3.40 -10.22
CA SER A 103 -4.99 -2.56 -11.42
C SER A 103 -3.62 -1.91 -11.58
N LEU A 104 -3.12 -1.91 -12.82
CA LEU A 104 -1.87 -1.25 -13.20
C LEU A 104 -2.16 0.12 -13.82
N PRO A 105 -1.18 1.04 -13.81
CA PRO A 105 -1.30 2.31 -14.52
C PRO A 105 -1.82 2.13 -15.95
N GLY A 106 -2.89 2.84 -16.31
CA GLY A 106 -3.58 2.69 -17.60
C GLY A 106 -4.75 1.69 -17.62
N ASP A 107 -4.99 0.94 -16.54
CA ASP A 107 -6.21 0.14 -16.37
C ASP A 107 -7.39 0.98 -15.84
N ALA A 108 -8.62 0.56 -16.14
CA ALA A 108 -9.84 1.35 -15.88
C ALA A 108 -10.06 1.72 -14.40
N LEU A 109 -9.64 0.86 -13.47
CA LEU A 109 -9.82 1.08 -12.02
C LEU A 109 -8.56 1.59 -11.32
N TYR A 110 -7.50 1.93 -12.07
CA TYR A 110 -6.25 2.41 -11.50
C TYR A 110 -6.39 3.77 -10.81
N SER A 111 -7.19 4.68 -11.38
CA SER A 111 -7.48 5.97 -10.76
C SER A 111 -8.12 5.83 -9.37
N LEU A 112 -8.97 4.81 -9.19
CA LEU A 112 -9.57 4.49 -7.91
C LEU A 112 -8.52 3.95 -6.92
N ARG A 113 -7.64 3.04 -7.35
CA ARG A 113 -6.52 2.55 -6.52
C ARG A 113 -5.62 3.71 -6.07
N SER A 114 -5.19 4.54 -7.02
CA SER A 114 -4.31 5.69 -6.76
C SER A 114 -4.94 6.69 -5.78
N ALA A 115 -6.24 6.99 -5.93
CA ALA A 115 -6.97 7.86 -5.01
C ALA A 115 -7.03 7.29 -3.58
N ILE A 116 -7.28 5.99 -3.44
CA ILE A 116 -7.32 5.32 -2.13
C ILE A 116 -5.93 5.30 -1.48
N GLU A 117 -4.87 4.99 -2.24
CA GLU A 117 -3.49 5.00 -1.75
C GLU A 117 -3.11 6.40 -1.24
N ARG A 118 -3.37 7.46 -2.01
CA ARG A 118 -3.12 8.84 -1.58
C ARG A 118 -3.94 9.25 -0.35
N ALA A 119 -5.21 8.84 -0.28
CA ALA A 119 -6.07 9.18 0.85
C ALA A 119 -5.69 8.45 2.15
N THR A 120 -5.18 7.23 2.04
CA THR A 120 -4.79 6.41 3.20
C THR A 120 -3.43 6.77 3.76
N MET A 121 -2.48 7.13 2.90
CA MET A 121 -1.11 7.41 3.30
C MET A 121 -0.87 8.87 3.76
N GLY A 122 -1.79 9.79 3.43
CA GLY A 122 -1.68 11.19 3.83
C GLY A 122 -0.52 11.92 3.15
N SER A 123 -0.03 13.00 3.77
CA SER A 123 1.02 13.88 3.24
C SER A 123 2.38 13.68 3.91
N ASP A 124 2.64 12.51 4.50
CA ASP A 124 3.91 12.21 5.14
C ASP A 124 5.02 12.11 4.06
N PRO A 125 6.19 12.77 4.22
CA PRO A 125 7.36 12.53 3.37
C PRO A 125 7.67 11.05 3.15
N LEU A 126 7.48 10.19 4.16
CA LEU A 126 7.70 8.75 4.03
C LEU A 126 6.67 8.04 3.15
N ALA A 127 5.41 8.51 3.19
CA ALA A 127 4.36 7.99 2.31
C ALA A 127 4.70 8.20 0.83
N SER A 128 5.33 9.33 0.49
CA SER A 128 5.71 9.60 -0.90
C SER A 128 6.75 8.62 -1.44
N LEU A 129 7.70 8.18 -0.59
CA LEU A 129 8.70 7.17 -0.95
C LEU A 129 8.07 5.79 -1.11
N GLU A 130 7.15 5.40 -0.22
CA GLU A 130 6.40 4.15 -0.34
C GLU A 130 5.56 4.13 -1.64
N ILE A 131 4.90 5.24 -1.98
CA ILE A 131 4.17 5.37 -3.25
C ILE A 131 5.12 5.17 -4.43
N ALA A 132 6.31 5.77 -4.41
CA ALA A 132 7.29 5.61 -5.49
C ALA A 132 7.77 4.17 -5.65
N GLN A 133 8.00 3.45 -4.54
CA GLN A 133 8.31 2.02 -4.57
C GLN A 133 7.17 1.18 -5.15
N ARG A 134 5.91 1.48 -4.79
CA ARG A 134 4.75 0.80 -5.38
C ARG A 134 4.63 1.06 -6.88
N ARG A 135 4.91 2.29 -7.35
CA ARG A 135 4.92 2.60 -8.78
C ARG A 135 6.06 1.94 -9.53
N LEU A 136 7.22 1.78 -8.88
CA LEU A 136 8.30 0.96 -9.43
C LEU A 136 7.85 -0.50 -9.60
N GLU A 137 7.17 -1.07 -8.61
CA GLU A 137 6.64 -2.44 -8.69
C GLU A 137 5.57 -2.58 -9.78
N ASP A 138 4.66 -1.61 -9.89
CA ASP A 138 3.66 -1.56 -10.96
C ASP A 138 4.34 -1.50 -12.33
N LEU A 139 5.38 -0.67 -12.48
CA LEU A 139 6.17 -0.58 -13.71
C LEU A 139 6.89 -1.90 -14.02
N LYS A 140 7.52 -2.54 -13.02
CA LYS A 140 8.14 -3.86 -13.16
C LYS A 140 7.15 -4.91 -13.68
N LYS A 141 5.95 -4.97 -13.09
CA LYS A 141 4.86 -5.85 -13.55
C LYS A 141 4.43 -5.56 -14.99
N VAL A 142 4.43 -4.29 -15.40
CA VAL A 142 4.11 -3.88 -16.77
C VAL A 142 5.19 -4.36 -17.74
N VAL A 143 6.47 -4.20 -17.39
CA VAL A 143 7.62 -4.63 -18.20
C VAL A 143 7.68 -6.14 -18.31
N GLU A 144 7.69 -6.87 -17.20
CA GLU A 144 7.73 -8.33 -17.16
C GLU A 144 6.50 -8.97 -17.83
N GLY A 145 5.34 -8.32 -17.67
CA GLY A 145 4.09 -8.75 -18.28
C GLY A 145 3.93 -8.37 -19.75
N ASN A 146 4.93 -7.73 -20.37
CA ASN A 146 4.87 -7.21 -21.74
C ASN A 146 3.61 -6.36 -22.03
N LYS A 147 3.13 -5.62 -21.02
CA LYS A 147 1.90 -4.82 -21.13
C LYS A 147 2.19 -3.47 -21.77
N VAL A 148 2.59 -3.47 -23.04
CA VAL A 148 3.04 -2.27 -23.79
C VAL A 148 2.04 -1.11 -23.70
N ARG A 149 0.73 -1.39 -23.73
CA ARG A 149 -0.33 -0.37 -23.60
C ARG A 149 -0.31 0.38 -22.26
N ASN A 150 0.23 -0.23 -21.21
CA ASN A 150 0.31 0.33 -19.86
C ASN A 150 1.67 1.01 -19.60
N LEU A 151 2.69 0.76 -20.44
CA LEU A 151 4.08 1.19 -20.20
C LEU A 151 4.19 2.71 -20.07
N SER A 152 3.64 3.46 -21.02
CA SER A 152 3.69 4.93 -20.97
C SER A 152 3.05 5.49 -19.71
N SER A 153 1.88 5.00 -19.31
CA SER A 153 1.21 5.44 -18.09
C SER A 153 1.96 5.03 -16.83
N ALA A 154 2.55 3.84 -16.81
CA ALA A 154 3.32 3.35 -15.66
C ALA A 154 4.62 4.14 -15.48
N THR A 155 5.35 4.43 -16.56
CA THR A 155 6.53 5.30 -16.53
C THR A 155 6.17 6.70 -16.05
N GLN A 156 5.07 7.27 -16.52
CA GLN A 156 4.63 8.60 -16.08
C GLN A 156 4.30 8.64 -14.58
N GLU A 157 3.50 7.69 -14.09
CA GLU A 157 3.14 7.59 -12.68
C GLU A 157 4.37 7.35 -11.79
N PHE A 158 5.32 6.53 -12.25
CA PHE A 158 6.59 6.32 -11.59
C PHE A 158 7.40 7.62 -11.51
N ASN A 159 7.60 8.32 -12.62
CA ASN A 159 8.37 9.58 -12.64
C ASN A 159 7.76 10.64 -11.71
N GLN A 160 6.42 10.81 -11.74
CA GLN A 160 5.73 11.74 -10.84
C GLN A 160 5.88 11.36 -9.36
N SER A 161 5.86 10.06 -9.06
CA SER A 161 6.06 9.58 -7.70
C SER A 161 7.50 9.76 -7.22
N VAL A 162 8.49 9.58 -8.10
CA VAL A 162 9.92 9.85 -7.82
C VAL A 162 10.15 11.33 -7.54
N GLU A 163 9.55 12.23 -8.32
CA GLU A 163 9.64 13.68 -8.10
C GLU A 163 9.07 14.07 -6.73
N THR A 164 7.91 13.52 -6.39
CA THR A 164 7.26 13.77 -5.10
C THR A 164 8.09 13.19 -3.95
N ALA A 165 8.58 11.96 -4.09
CA ALA A 165 9.42 11.29 -3.10
C ALA A 165 10.74 12.03 -2.86
N THR A 166 11.37 12.51 -3.93
CA THR A 166 12.61 13.28 -3.86
C THR A 166 12.39 14.59 -3.12
N LYS A 167 11.33 15.34 -3.44
CA LYS A 167 11.01 16.60 -2.72
C LYS A 167 10.71 16.35 -1.25
N GLY A 168 9.92 15.32 -0.93
CA GLY A 168 9.63 14.92 0.44
C GLY A 168 10.89 14.51 1.21
N PHE A 169 11.76 13.73 0.58
CA PHE A 169 13.03 13.31 1.16
C PHE A 169 13.99 14.48 1.38
N LEU A 170 14.12 15.41 0.43
CA LEU A 170 14.96 16.60 0.63
C LEU A 170 14.46 17.46 1.78
N ALA A 171 13.15 17.64 1.93
CA ALA A 171 12.58 18.30 3.09
C ALA A 171 12.90 17.55 4.40
N LEU A 172 12.93 16.21 4.36
CA LEU A 172 13.33 15.39 5.51
C LEU A 172 14.83 15.55 5.83
N VAL A 173 15.69 15.63 4.82
CA VAL A 173 17.13 15.87 4.97
C VAL A 173 17.38 17.21 5.67
N GLU A 174 16.66 18.26 5.27
CA GLU A 174 16.78 19.59 5.87
C GLU A 174 16.28 19.66 7.32
N ASN A 175 15.14 19.02 7.63
CA ASN A 175 14.46 19.18 8.92
C ASN A 175 14.80 18.09 9.95
N GLU A 176 15.04 16.85 9.49
CA GLU A 176 15.24 15.67 10.33
C GLU A 176 16.35 14.75 9.75
N PRO A 177 17.61 15.21 9.67
CA PRO A 177 18.68 14.51 8.95
C PRO A 177 18.91 13.07 9.42
N LYS A 178 18.78 12.80 10.74
CA LYS A 178 18.87 11.44 11.29
C LYS A 178 17.78 10.51 10.73
N LYS A 179 16.55 11.02 10.58
CA LYS A 179 15.44 10.27 10.02
C LYS A 179 15.63 10.09 8.51
N ALA A 180 16.15 11.11 7.82
CA ALA A 180 16.54 10.99 6.41
C ALA A 180 17.58 9.89 6.19
N LEU A 181 18.62 9.81 7.04
CA LEU A 181 19.61 8.74 6.98
C LEU A 181 18.99 7.36 7.19
N GLN A 182 18.01 7.21 8.08
CA GLN A 182 17.31 5.93 8.30
C GLN A 182 16.55 5.46 7.06
N VAL A 183 15.86 6.37 6.39
CA VAL A 183 15.04 6.06 5.19
C VAL A 183 15.82 6.15 3.88
N SER A 184 17.07 6.59 3.93
CA SER A 184 17.96 6.67 2.76
C SER A 184 18.18 5.32 2.07
N ARG A 185 18.08 4.20 2.79
CA ARG A 185 18.13 2.85 2.22
C ARG A 185 16.97 2.57 1.27
N GLU A 186 15.77 3.05 1.58
CA GLU A 186 14.60 2.91 0.71
C GLU A 186 14.77 3.73 -0.58
N LEU A 187 15.42 4.90 -0.49
CA LEU A 187 15.78 5.72 -1.64
C LEU A 187 16.81 5.01 -2.54
N VAL A 188 17.83 4.39 -1.95
CA VAL A 188 18.84 3.59 -2.69
C VAL A 188 18.19 2.37 -3.35
N GLN A 189 17.27 1.68 -2.67
CA GLN A 189 16.51 0.57 -3.28
C GLN A 189 15.69 1.04 -4.48
N LEU A 190 15.07 2.22 -4.39
CA LEU A 190 14.32 2.82 -5.49
C LEU A 190 15.23 3.11 -6.70
N GLN A 191 16.46 3.61 -6.46
CA GLN A 191 17.47 3.84 -7.52
C GLN A 191 17.91 2.56 -8.21
N ARG A 192 18.22 1.52 -7.42
CA ARG A 192 18.62 0.21 -7.94
C ARG A 192 17.52 -0.41 -8.78
N GLY A 193 16.30 -0.42 -8.27
CA GLY A 193 15.16 -0.96 -9.00
C GLY A 193 14.85 -0.18 -10.28
N LYS A 194 15.01 1.16 -10.29
CA LYS A 194 14.94 1.96 -11.52
C LYS A 194 15.98 1.48 -12.54
N THR A 195 17.23 1.35 -12.12
CA THR A 195 18.34 0.92 -12.98
C THR A 195 18.09 -0.49 -13.55
N GLU A 196 17.57 -1.43 -12.76
CA GLU A 196 17.21 -2.77 -13.23
C GLU A 196 16.13 -2.73 -14.34
N ILE A 197 15.11 -1.89 -14.18
CA ILE A 197 14.06 -1.74 -15.20
C ILE A 197 14.63 -1.07 -16.46
N GLU A 198 15.48 -0.05 -16.33
CA GLU A 198 16.13 0.61 -17.49
C GLU A 198 17.00 -0.37 -18.29
N GLN A 199 17.76 -1.22 -17.59
CA GLN A 199 18.52 -2.31 -18.22
C GLN A 199 17.61 -3.31 -18.95
N THR A 200 16.46 -3.63 -18.36
CA THR A 200 15.49 -4.55 -18.97
C THR A 200 14.83 -3.93 -20.20
N LEU A 201 14.51 -2.64 -20.17
CA LEU A 201 13.90 -1.91 -21.27
C LEU A 201 14.89 -1.54 -22.37
N GLY A 202 16.19 -1.50 -22.06
CA GLY A 202 17.21 -0.95 -22.96
C GLY A 202 17.03 0.55 -23.22
N ALA A 203 16.34 1.26 -22.31
CA ALA A 203 15.99 2.67 -22.44
C ALA A 203 16.02 3.35 -21.08
N SER A 204 16.43 4.62 -21.07
CA SER A 204 16.40 5.47 -19.87
C SER A 204 14.96 5.88 -19.54
N LEU A 205 14.60 5.75 -18.26
CA LEU A 205 13.34 6.15 -17.67
C LEU A 205 13.52 7.57 -17.08
N GLY A 206 13.45 8.58 -17.94
CA GLY A 206 13.57 9.99 -17.58
C GLY A 206 14.53 10.76 -18.48
N GLU A 207 14.50 12.10 -18.42
CA GLU A 207 15.51 12.92 -19.08
C GLU A 207 16.81 12.88 -18.27
N GLU A 208 17.90 12.48 -18.93
CA GLU A 208 19.23 12.32 -18.35
C GLU A 208 19.93 13.66 -18.16
N GLU A 209 19.98 14.13 -16.90
CA GLU A 209 21.21 14.68 -16.30
C GLU A 209 21.05 14.65 -14.78
N ASN A 210 21.69 13.69 -14.11
CA ASN A 210 21.57 13.40 -12.66
C ASN A 210 20.12 13.18 -12.20
N SER A 211 19.63 11.94 -12.34
CA SER A 211 18.29 11.54 -11.86
C SER A 211 18.00 12.15 -10.48
N GLU A 212 16.80 12.71 -10.29
CA GLU A 212 16.42 13.44 -9.07
C GLU A 212 16.78 12.66 -7.79
N LEU A 213 16.64 11.32 -7.85
CA LEU A 213 17.07 10.40 -6.81
C LEU A 213 18.57 10.53 -6.51
N GLN A 214 19.45 10.44 -7.53
CA GLN A 214 20.91 10.55 -7.34
C GLN A 214 21.29 11.90 -6.73
N ASN A 215 20.63 12.98 -7.15
CA ASN A 215 20.84 14.29 -6.56
C ASN A 215 20.43 14.33 -5.07
N ALA A 216 19.31 13.71 -4.70
CA ALA A 216 18.89 13.60 -3.31
C ALA A 216 19.87 12.80 -2.45
N THR A 217 20.36 11.67 -2.97
CA THR A 217 21.42 10.88 -2.29
C THR A 217 22.69 11.71 -2.13
N ARG A 218 23.12 12.43 -3.17
CA ARG A 218 24.30 13.31 -3.12
C ARG A 218 24.18 14.35 -2.01
N ILE A 219 23.04 15.04 -1.93
CA ILE A 219 22.80 16.10 -0.93
C ILE A 219 22.85 15.53 0.49
N LEU A 220 22.23 14.36 0.74
CA LEU A 220 22.32 13.72 2.06
C LEU A 220 23.78 13.36 2.40
N VAL A 221 24.53 12.77 1.47
CA VAL A 221 25.94 12.43 1.70
C VAL A 221 26.79 13.66 2.02
N GLU A 222 26.58 14.77 1.31
CA GLU A 222 27.27 16.04 1.59
C GLU A 222 26.99 16.56 3.00
N MET A 223 25.73 16.49 3.44
CA MET A 223 25.34 16.89 4.78
C MET A 223 25.99 16.01 5.85
N GLU A 224 25.97 14.70 5.66
CA GLU A 224 26.59 13.75 6.59
C GLU A 224 28.11 13.89 6.60
N PHE A 225 28.75 14.17 5.46
CA PHE A 225 30.18 14.49 5.43
C PHE A 225 30.51 15.74 6.26
N ALA A 226 29.71 16.79 6.14
CA ALA A 226 29.90 18.00 6.94
C ALA A 226 29.84 17.68 8.44
N ASP A 227 28.88 16.87 8.88
CA ASP A 227 28.80 16.42 10.28
C ASP A 227 29.99 15.53 10.67
N LEU A 228 30.33 14.50 9.89
CA LEU A 228 31.42 13.56 10.18
C LEU A 228 32.79 14.24 10.29
N THR A 229 33.05 15.30 9.52
CA THR A 229 34.32 16.04 9.63
C THR A 229 34.49 16.77 10.96
N THR A 230 33.41 17.03 11.68
CA THR A 230 33.45 17.70 12.99
C THR A 230 33.55 16.71 14.16
N ARG A 231 33.31 15.42 13.91
CA ARG A 231 33.31 14.38 14.93
C ARG A 231 34.70 13.78 15.12
N THR A 232 34.95 13.26 16.32
CA THR A 232 36.11 12.40 16.56
C THR A 232 35.75 10.99 16.13
N LEU A 233 36.39 10.49 15.08
CA LEU A 233 36.15 9.16 14.52
C LEU A 233 37.16 8.15 15.08
N SER A 234 36.75 6.89 15.23
CA SER A 234 37.67 5.79 15.49
C SER A 234 38.54 5.52 14.24
N ALA A 235 39.64 4.77 14.40
CA ALA A 235 40.50 4.43 13.27
C ALA A 235 39.76 3.66 12.15
N GLU A 236 38.81 2.80 12.52
CA GLU A 236 37.96 2.06 11.56
C GLU A 236 36.96 3.00 10.87
N GLN A 237 36.33 3.91 11.63
CA GLN A 237 35.42 4.91 11.08
C GLN A 237 36.15 5.89 10.15
N GLU A 238 37.39 6.25 10.45
CA GLU A 238 38.21 7.11 9.60
C GLU A 238 38.52 6.44 8.24
N GLU A 239 38.76 5.13 8.26
CA GLU A 239 38.97 4.36 7.02
C GLU A 239 37.69 4.25 6.19
N LEU A 240 36.55 3.97 6.83
CA LEU A 240 35.24 4.00 6.17
C LEU A 240 34.93 5.39 5.60
N PHE A 241 35.30 6.45 6.31
CA PHE A 241 35.10 7.83 5.85
C PHE A 241 35.94 8.14 4.61
N LYS A 242 37.21 7.67 4.57
CA LYS A 242 38.06 7.77 3.37
C LYS A 242 37.44 7.04 2.17
N GLN A 243 36.91 5.83 2.39
CA GLN A 243 36.21 5.08 1.35
C GLN A 243 34.94 5.81 0.87
N ALA A 244 34.16 6.39 1.79
CA ALA A 244 32.99 7.20 1.46
C ALA A 244 33.35 8.40 0.57
N VAL A 245 34.40 9.14 0.93
CA VAL A 245 34.90 10.29 0.15
C VAL A 245 35.40 9.86 -1.23
N SER A 246 36.07 8.71 -1.35
CA SER A 246 36.49 8.17 -2.65
C SER A 246 35.28 7.83 -3.52
N ALA A 247 34.31 7.08 -2.99
CA ALA A 247 33.10 6.71 -3.70
C ALA A 247 32.31 7.95 -4.16
N TYR A 248 32.21 8.97 -3.31
CA TYR A 248 31.57 10.24 -3.66
C TYR A 248 32.28 10.96 -4.81
N LYS A 249 33.62 11.02 -4.82
CA LYS A 249 34.40 11.62 -5.93
C LYS A 249 34.23 10.87 -7.25
N GLU A 250 34.00 9.56 -7.18
CA GLU A 250 33.67 8.70 -8.31
C GLU A 250 32.19 8.79 -8.72
N GLN A 251 31.42 9.71 -8.13
CA GLN A 251 29.97 9.88 -8.34
C GLN A 251 29.13 8.65 -7.97
N ARG A 252 29.68 7.72 -7.17
CA ARG A 252 28.98 6.56 -6.63
C ARG A 252 28.29 6.91 -5.32
N TYR A 253 27.30 7.80 -5.40
CA TYR A 253 26.63 8.36 -4.22
C TYR A 253 25.92 7.30 -3.36
N GLU A 254 25.35 6.26 -3.96
CA GLU A 254 24.78 5.11 -3.23
C GLU A 254 25.81 4.43 -2.34
N GLN A 255 26.99 4.15 -2.90
CA GLN A 255 28.09 3.51 -2.18
C GLN A 255 28.67 4.42 -1.10
N ALA A 256 28.80 5.72 -1.40
CA ALA A 256 29.22 6.70 -0.41
C ALA A 256 28.25 6.75 0.80
N LEU A 257 26.95 6.73 0.53
CA LEU A 257 25.91 6.69 1.55
C LEU A 257 25.94 5.40 2.37
N GLU A 258 26.23 4.25 1.77
CA GLU A 258 26.41 2.99 2.50
C GLU A 258 27.56 3.08 3.52
N TYR A 259 28.71 3.63 3.13
CA TYR A 259 29.82 3.84 4.05
C TYR A 259 29.47 4.82 5.18
N VAL A 260 28.77 5.93 4.86
CA VAL A 260 28.26 6.88 5.86
C VAL A 260 27.32 6.18 6.85
N TRP A 261 26.42 5.34 6.35
CA TRP A 261 25.49 4.58 7.17
C TRP A 261 26.24 3.60 8.09
N LEU A 262 27.29 2.93 7.61
CA LEU A 262 28.13 2.05 8.44
C LEU A 262 28.83 2.83 9.55
N ILE A 263 29.36 4.02 9.26
CA ILE A 263 29.99 4.88 10.28
C ILE A 263 28.98 5.25 11.36
N ALA A 264 27.75 5.62 10.98
CA ALA A 264 26.70 6.04 11.90
C ALA A 264 26.18 4.89 12.79
N ASN A 265 26.23 3.63 12.35
CA ASN A 265 25.72 2.48 13.08
C ASN A 265 26.79 1.63 13.77
N ASN A 266 28.07 1.79 13.43
CA ASN A 266 29.20 1.17 14.13
C ASN A 266 29.76 2.09 15.24
N ALA A 267 28.90 2.86 15.90
CA ALA A 267 29.27 3.82 16.94
C ALA A 267 29.21 3.25 18.38
N ASP A 268 29.18 1.92 18.52
CA ASP A 268 29.19 1.21 19.81
C ASP A 268 30.62 0.80 20.23
#